data_AF-A0A8D2LF10-F1
#
_entry.id   AF-A0A8D2LF10-F1
#
_cell.length_a   1.000
_cell.length_b   1.000
_cell.length_c   1.000
_cell.angle_alpha   90.00
_cell.angle_beta   90.00
_cell.angle_gamma   90.00
#
_symmetry.space_group_name_H-M   'P 1'
#
loop_
_entity.id
_entity.type
_entity.pdbx_description
1 polymer ?
#
loop_
_entity_poly.entity_id
_entity_poly.type
_entity_poly.pdbx_seq_one_letter_code
_entity_poly.pdbx_strand_id
1 'polypeptide(L)'
;MSDYLLKGYRMLGDCCEDCGTILLQDKQKKLYCVACQELNSDVDKDNPALNAQAALSQVREHQLAANCEDGPSSGYLSSLPTPRHVPRPEHCEGAASGLRASAPAPVPPAPVAALASPLPSSALTEAEEAILRKISWASQQLQHDASIETSIQLCSLIRSCTESLRGIKELLP
;
A
#
# COMPACT_ATOMS: atom_id res chain seq x y z
N MET A 1 -18.67 20.11 7.37
CA MET A 1 -18.68 21.23 8.35
C MET A 1 -20.04 21.45 9.00
N SER A 2 -21.09 21.79 8.25
CA SER A 2 -22.41 22.19 8.79
C SER A 2 -23.05 21.16 9.74
N ASP A 3 -22.91 19.86 9.45
CA ASP A 3 -23.48 18.77 10.24
C ASP A 3 -22.94 18.69 11.66
N TYR A 4 -21.68 19.10 11.88
CA TYR A 4 -21.08 19.16 13.21
C TYR A 4 -21.71 20.28 14.05
N LEU A 5 -21.99 21.44 13.45
CA LEU A 5 -22.70 22.54 14.13
C LEU A 5 -24.13 22.12 14.51
N LEU A 6 -24.84 21.42 13.62
CA LEU A 6 -26.16 20.85 13.92
C LEU A 6 -26.13 19.78 15.01
N LYS A 7 -25.05 18.99 15.11
CA LYS A 7 -24.80 18.07 16.23
C LYS A 7 -24.49 18.80 17.55
N GLY A 8 -24.25 20.11 17.53
CA GLY A 8 -23.96 20.96 18.68
C GLY A 8 -22.48 21.17 18.96
N TYR A 9 -21.61 21.01 17.96
CA TYR A 9 -20.19 21.36 18.06
C TYR A 9 -20.03 22.88 17.95
N ARG A 10 -19.09 23.46 18.69
CA ARG A 10 -18.80 24.89 18.67
C ARG A 10 -17.57 25.17 17.79
N MET A 11 -17.69 26.05 16.80
CA MET A 11 -16.54 26.55 16.04
C MET A 11 -15.66 27.43 16.94
N LEU A 12 -14.34 27.26 16.86
CA LEU A 12 -13.36 28.06 17.60
C LEU A 12 -12.71 29.11 16.68
N GLY A 13 -11.95 30.04 17.28
CA GLY A 13 -11.10 30.98 16.55
C GLY A 13 -9.71 30.42 16.21
N ASP A 14 -9.44 29.17 16.62
CA ASP A 14 -8.14 28.51 16.50
C ASP A 14 -8.12 27.58 15.27
N CYS A 15 -6.95 27.46 14.64
CA CYS A 15 -6.73 26.55 13.52
C CYS A 15 -5.94 25.31 13.95
N CYS A 16 -6.17 24.19 13.28
CA CYS A 16 -5.37 22.96 13.42
C CYS A 16 -3.95 23.21 12.91
N GLU A 17 -2.94 22.79 13.68
CA GLU A 17 -1.53 23.03 13.35
C GLU A 17 -1.07 22.23 12.11
N ASP A 18 -1.63 21.03 11.90
CA ASP A 18 -1.29 20.16 10.77
C ASP A 18 -1.79 20.71 9.42
N CYS A 19 -3.08 21.06 9.35
CA CYS A 19 -3.77 21.37 8.08
C CYS A 19 -4.29 22.81 7.98
N GLY A 20 -4.22 23.63 9.03
CA GLY A 20 -4.72 25.00 9.05
C GLY A 20 -6.25 25.15 9.07
N THR A 21 -7.01 24.05 9.11
CA THR A 21 -8.47 24.09 9.16
C THR A 21 -8.96 24.55 10.54
N ILE A 22 -10.01 25.38 10.57
CA ILE A 22 -10.63 25.88 11.81
C ILE A 22 -11.07 24.72 12.69
N LEU A 23 -10.68 24.75 13.97
CA LEU A 23 -11.02 23.74 14.96
C LEU A 23 -12.47 23.87 15.43
N LEU A 24 -13.10 22.72 15.64
CA LEU A 24 -14.39 22.60 16.31
C LEU A 24 -14.18 22.02 17.71
N GLN A 25 -15.12 22.29 18.61
CA GLN A 25 -15.15 21.76 19.96
C GLN A 25 -16.43 20.96 20.18
N ASP A 26 -16.30 19.69 20.54
CA ASP A 26 -17.44 18.84 20.91
C ASP A 26 -18.01 19.25 22.29
N LYS A 27 -19.20 18.75 22.63
CA LYS A 27 -19.87 18.93 23.93
C LYS A 27 -19.00 18.53 25.12
N GLN A 28 -18.06 17.61 24.93
CA GLN A 28 -17.08 17.17 25.93
C GLN A 28 -15.86 18.12 26.05
N LYS A 29 -15.90 19.29 25.40
CA LYS A 29 -14.81 20.28 25.30
C LYS A 29 -13.55 19.83 24.56
N LYS A 30 -13.51 18.61 23.98
CA LYS A 30 -12.41 18.11 23.15
C LYS A 30 -12.30 18.93 21.84
N LEU A 31 -11.07 19.29 21.47
CA LEU A 31 -10.75 19.90 20.17
C LEU A 31 -10.84 18.86 19.06
N TYR A 32 -11.37 19.26 17.90
CA TYR A 32 -11.69 18.37 16.79
C TYR A 32 -11.41 19.07 15.45
N CYS A 33 -10.47 18.54 14.68
CA CYS A 33 -10.25 18.96 13.30
C CYS A 33 -11.03 18.04 12.35
N VAL A 34 -12.02 18.60 11.65
CA VAL A 34 -12.85 17.85 10.69
C VAL A 34 -11.99 17.28 9.56
N ALA A 35 -11.10 18.10 8.96
CA ALA A 35 -10.25 17.68 7.85
C ALA A 35 -9.35 16.48 8.20
N CYS A 36 -8.58 16.54 9.29
CA CYS A 36 -7.72 15.43 9.72
C CYS A 36 -8.53 14.20 10.13
N GLN A 37 -9.58 14.36 10.96
CA GLN A 37 -10.29 13.20 11.49
C GLN A 37 -11.06 12.44 10.41
N GLU A 38 -11.68 13.12 9.45
CA GLU A 38 -12.40 12.46 8.35
C GLU A 38 -11.43 11.69 7.45
N LEU A 39 -10.29 12.29 7.08
CA LEU A 39 -9.24 11.62 6.29
C LEU A 39 -8.63 10.39 6.97
N ASN A 40 -8.36 10.45 8.28
CA ASN A 40 -7.83 9.29 9.01
C ASN A 40 -8.88 8.18 9.19
N SER A 41 -10.17 8.52 9.35
CA SER A 41 -11.23 7.55 9.65
C SER A 41 -11.60 6.59 8.52
N ASP A 42 -11.14 6.84 7.29
CA ASP A 42 -11.28 5.87 6.20
C ASP A 42 -10.18 4.81 6.25
N VAL A 43 -8.93 5.22 6.49
CA VAL A 43 -7.74 4.34 6.50
C VAL A 43 -7.79 3.28 7.60
N ASP A 44 -8.41 3.58 8.74
CA ASP A 44 -8.50 2.66 9.88
C ASP A 44 -9.30 1.36 9.59
N LYS A 45 -10.17 1.36 8.58
CA LYS A 45 -11.07 0.22 8.29
C LYS A 45 -10.36 -0.92 7.56
N ASP A 46 -9.43 -0.58 6.67
CA ASP A 46 -8.76 -1.50 5.75
C ASP A 46 -7.36 -1.94 6.22
N ASN A 47 -6.97 -1.58 7.44
CA ASN A 47 -5.67 -1.97 8.00
C ASN A 47 -5.66 -3.46 8.41
N PRO A 48 -4.91 -4.34 7.71
CA PRO A 48 -4.90 -5.78 7.99
C PRO A 48 -4.24 -6.13 9.33
N ALA A 49 -3.41 -5.24 9.90
CA ALA A 49 -2.79 -5.46 11.20
C ALA A 49 -3.74 -5.21 12.39
N LEU A 50 -4.82 -4.45 12.18
CA LEU A 50 -5.79 -4.07 13.22
C LEU A 50 -7.17 -4.70 13.00
N ASN A 51 -7.49 -5.15 11.78
CA ASN A 51 -8.78 -5.74 11.42
C ASN A 51 -8.61 -7.14 10.80
N ALA A 52 -9.01 -8.18 11.54
CA ALA A 52 -8.94 -9.57 11.08
C ALA A 52 -9.75 -9.84 9.80
N GLN A 53 -10.85 -9.11 9.55
CA GLN A 53 -11.64 -9.25 8.32
C GLN A 53 -10.89 -8.68 7.11
N ALA A 54 -10.16 -7.58 7.28
CA ALA A 54 -9.30 -7.02 6.24
C ALA A 54 -8.13 -7.97 5.89
N ALA A 55 -7.51 -8.57 6.91
CA ALA A 55 -6.47 -9.60 6.70
C ALA A 55 -6.99 -10.80 5.90
N LEU A 56 -8.20 -11.31 6.20
CA LEU A 56 -8.82 -12.40 5.44
C LEU A 56 -9.20 -12.00 4.00
N SER A 57 -9.58 -10.73 3.77
CA SER A 57 -9.81 -10.22 2.41
C SER A 57 -8.52 -10.25 1.58
N GLN A 58 -7.45 -9.63 2.09
CA GLN A 58 -6.16 -9.57 1.39
C GLN A 58 -5.59 -10.95 1.07
N VAL A 59 -5.71 -11.92 1.99
CA VAL A 59 -5.29 -13.31 1.74
C VAL A 59 -6.14 -13.96 0.63
N ARG A 60 -7.45 -13.73 0.60
CA ARG A 60 -8.32 -14.22 -0.48
C ARG A 60 -7.99 -13.57 -1.82
N GLU A 61 -7.78 -12.26 -1.84
CA GLU A 61 -7.43 -11.50 -3.05
C GLU A 61 -6.08 -11.97 -3.62
N HIS A 62 -5.10 -12.22 -2.75
CA HIS A 62 -3.80 -12.78 -3.15
C HIS A 62 -3.91 -14.24 -3.65
N GLN A 63 -4.82 -15.06 -3.10
CA GLN A 63 -5.09 -16.41 -3.61
C GLN A 63 -5.80 -16.38 -4.97
N LEU A 64 -6.71 -15.44 -5.19
CA LEU A 64 -7.39 -15.26 -6.48
C LEU A 64 -6.44 -14.73 -7.56
N ALA A 65 -5.58 -13.76 -7.22
CA ALA A 65 -4.56 -13.25 -8.12
C ALA A 65 -3.54 -14.35 -8.51
N ALA A 66 -3.04 -15.12 -7.54
CA ALA A 66 -2.12 -16.23 -7.81
C ALA A 66 -2.74 -17.34 -8.69
N ASN A 67 -4.04 -17.61 -8.55
CA ASN A 67 -4.76 -18.57 -9.41
C ASN A 67 -5.03 -18.06 -10.84
N CYS A 68 -4.73 -16.80 -11.18
CA CYS A 68 -4.83 -16.28 -12.54
C CYS A 68 -3.52 -16.37 -13.34
N GLU A 69 -2.39 -16.69 -12.71
CA GLU A 69 -1.06 -16.72 -13.36
C GLU A 69 -0.44 -18.12 -13.48
N ASP A 70 -1.22 -19.20 -13.34
CA ASP A 70 -0.79 -20.54 -13.75
C ASP A 70 -1.87 -21.24 -14.58
N GLY A 71 -1.67 -21.25 -15.91
CA GLY A 71 -2.54 -21.93 -16.86
C GLY A 71 -1.85 -23.17 -17.47
N PRO A 72 -2.10 -24.37 -16.94
CA PRO A 72 -1.75 -25.62 -17.62
C PRO A 72 -3.00 -26.31 -18.19
N SER A 73 -3.01 -26.52 -19.51
CA SER A 73 -3.95 -27.45 -20.15
C SER A 73 -3.81 -28.86 -19.59
N SER A 74 -4.87 -29.42 -19.00
CA SER A 74 -5.00 -30.86 -18.74
C SER A 74 -6.48 -31.23 -18.69
N GLY A 75 -6.90 -32.33 -19.31
CA GLY A 75 -8.32 -32.65 -19.47
C GLY A 75 -8.66 -34.13 -19.54
N TYR A 76 -9.98 -34.40 -19.59
CA TYR A 76 -10.65 -35.70 -19.84
C TYR A 76 -10.44 -36.78 -18.74
N LEU A 77 -11.35 -37.74 -18.47
CA LEU A 77 -12.46 -38.41 -19.20
C LEU A 77 -13.68 -38.59 -18.22
N SER A 78 -14.92 -38.98 -18.56
CA SER A 78 -15.64 -39.26 -19.83
C SER A 78 -17.17 -39.36 -19.60
N SER A 79 -17.99 -39.11 -20.63
CA SER A 79 -19.33 -39.71 -20.84
C SER A 79 -19.76 -39.53 -22.31
N LEU A 80 -20.09 -40.63 -23.02
CA LEU A 80 -20.38 -40.69 -24.48
C LEU A 80 -21.89 -40.52 -24.77
N PRO A 81 -22.38 -40.24 -26.02
CA PRO A 81 -21.99 -40.93 -27.29
C PRO A 81 -21.75 -40.09 -28.58
N THR A 82 -20.98 -40.72 -29.49
CA THR A 82 -20.76 -40.63 -30.98
C THR A 82 -21.67 -39.79 -31.92
N PRO A 83 -21.35 -39.59 -33.24
CA PRO A 83 -20.12 -39.91 -34.03
C PRO A 83 -19.63 -38.85 -35.07
N ARG A 84 -18.35 -38.89 -35.51
CA ARG A 84 -17.92 -39.20 -36.92
C ARG A 84 -16.43 -38.95 -37.27
N HIS A 85 -15.83 -39.97 -37.91
CA HIS A 85 -14.87 -39.96 -39.04
C HIS A 85 -13.38 -39.51 -38.87
N VAL A 86 -12.47 -40.47 -39.06
CA VAL A 86 -11.00 -40.38 -39.37
C VAL A 86 -10.78 -40.04 -40.87
N PRO A 87 -9.57 -39.99 -41.52
CA PRO A 87 -8.16 -40.33 -41.15
C PRO A 87 -7.21 -39.09 -41.15
N ARG A 88 -5.98 -39.06 -40.58
CA ARG A 88 -4.68 -39.78 -40.85
C ARG A 88 -4.21 -39.62 -42.32
N PRO A 89 -2.91 -39.44 -42.70
CA PRO A 89 -1.59 -39.69 -42.04
C PRO A 89 -0.70 -38.40 -41.93
N GLU A 90 0.64 -38.36 -41.75
CA GLU A 90 1.74 -39.34 -41.87
C GLU A 90 2.95 -39.02 -40.95
N HIS A 91 3.73 -40.05 -40.57
CA HIS A 91 5.21 -40.11 -40.35
C HIS A 91 5.97 -39.02 -39.52
N CYS A 92 6.88 -39.32 -38.58
CA CYS A 92 7.24 -40.57 -37.87
C CYS A 92 8.09 -40.29 -36.60
N GLU A 93 8.29 -41.37 -35.81
CA GLU A 93 9.49 -41.74 -35.02
C GLU A 93 10.17 -40.73 -34.06
N GLY A 94 10.56 -41.14 -32.84
CA GLY A 94 10.55 -42.49 -32.27
C GLY A 94 10.72 -42.50 -30.75
N ALA A 95 10.48 -43.66 -30.14
CA ALA A 95 10.45 -43.85 -28.69
C ALA A 95 11.64 -44.67 -28.19
N ALA A 96 12.16 -44.31 -27.01
CA ALA A 96 12.83 -45.21 -26.06
C ALA A 96 12.68 -44.58 -24.66
N SER A 97 11.90 -45.14 -23.73
CA SER A 97 12.13 -46.37 -22.92
C SER A 97 13.16 -46.22 -21.79
N GLY A 98 12.77 -46.66 -20.59
CA GLY A 98 13.62 -46.75 -19.38
C GLY A 98 13.45 -45.55 -18.45
N LEU A 99 12.59 -45.58 -17.43
CA LEU A 99 12.75 -46.35 -16.18
C LEU A 99 14.16 -46.24 -15.56
N ARG A 100 14.32 -45.44 -14.49
CA ARG A 100 14.54 -45.97 -13.13
C ARG A 100 14.54 -44.90 -12.02
N ALA A 101 14.17 -45.37 -10.84
CA ALA A 101 13.97 -44.65 -9.60
C ALA A 101 15.16 -43.84 -9.06
N SER A 102 14.87 -42.74 -8.37
CA SER A 102 15.15 -42.60 -6.93
C SER A 102 14.41 -41.41 -6.33
N ALA A 103 13.87 -41.58 -5.12
CA ALA A 103 13.51 -40.46 -4.27
C ALA A 103 14.77 -39.84 -3.66
N PRO A 104 14.75 -38.53 -3.38
CA PRO A 104 14.97 -38.12 -1.99
C PRO A 104 13.83 -37.24 -1.48
N ALA A 105 13.57 -37.29 -0.17
CA ALA A 105 12.60 -36.42 0.49
C ALA A 105 13.11 -34.96 0.54
N PRO A 106 12.23 -33.95 0.38
CA PRO A 106 12.58 -32.57 0.69
C PRO A 106 12.65 -32.38 2.20
N VAL A 107 13.82 -31.97 2.69
CA VAL A 107 14.03 -31.56 4.09
C VAL A 107 13.41 -30.17 4.28
N PRO A 108 12.66 -29.89 5.37
CA PRO A 108 12.11 -28.56 5.60
C PRO A 108 13.24 -27.54 5.88
N PRO A 109 13.20 -26.34 5.28
CA PRO A 109 14.13 -25.28 5.64
C PRO A 109 13.86 -24.82 7.09
N ALA A 110 14.94 -24.64 7.85
CA ALA A 110 14.90 -24.16 9.23
C ALA A 110 14.31 -22.73 9.31
N PRO A 111 13.72 -22.34 10.46
CA PRO A 111 13.27 -20.97 10.65
C PRO A 111 14.48 -20.02 10.63
N VAL A 112 14.56 -19.21 9.58
CA VAL A 112 15.45 -18.04 9.57
C VAL A 112 14.96 -17.08 10.65
N ALA A 113 15.68 -17.06 11.77
CA ALA A 113 15.59 -16.00 12.75
C ALA A 113 16.03 -14.69 12.06
N ALA A 114 15.08 -13.98 11.47
CA ALA A 114 15.31 -12.70 10.82
C ALA A 114 15.82 -11.73 11.89
N LEU A 115 17.10 -11.38 11.79
CA LEU A 115 17.75 -10.46 12.69
C LEU A 115 17.00 -9.13 12.70
N ALA A 116 16.79 -8.58 13.89
CA ALA A 116 16.48 -7.17 14.06
C ALA A 116 17.63 -6.35 13.46
N SER A 117 17.48 -5.96 12.20
CA SER A 117 18.47 -5.14 11.51
C SER A 117 18.38 -3.73 12.08
N PRO A 118 19.48 -3.15 12.59
CA PRO A 118 19.47 -1.75 12.98
C PRO A 118 19.15 -0.91 11.75
N LEU A 119 18.25 0.07 11.91
CA LEU A 119 17.87 1.01 10.87
C LEU A 119 19.15 1.63 10.26
N PRO A 120 19.45 1.40 8.97
CA PRO A 120 20.71 1.84 8.40
C PRO A 120 20.71 3.37 8.32
N SER A 121 21.65 4.03 9.03
CA SER A 121 21.75 5.49 9.09
C SER A 121 21.88 6.16 7.72
N SER A 122 22.36 5.42 6.71
CA SER A 122 22.38 5.86 5.31
C SER A 122 20.97 6.14 4.77
N ALA A 123 19.97 5.32 5.07
CA ALA A 123 18.60 5.50 4.59
C ALA A 123 17.94 6.76 5.21
N LEU A 124 18.27 7.10 6.46
CA LEU A 124 17.84 8.37 7.07
C LEU A 124 18.52 9.58 6.38
N THR A 125 19.82 9.46 6.07
CA THR A 125 20.58 10.51 5.37
C THR A 125 20.06 10.73 3.95
N GLU A 126 19.80 9.64 3.21
CA GLU A 126 19.21 9.67 1.86
C GLU A 126 17.79 10.28 1.88
N ALA A 127 16.99 9.97 2.91
CA ALA A 127 15.67 10.57 3.10
C ALA A 127 15.75 12.07 3.42
N GLU A 128 16.65 12.50 4.31
CA GLU A 128 16.90 13.92 4.60
C GLU A 128 17.29 14.68 3.33
N GLU A 129 18.25 14.17 2.55
CA GLU A 129 18.67 14.79 1.29
C GLU A 129 17.53 14.87 0.26
N ALA A 130 16.74 13.80 0.12
CA ALA A 130 15.59 13.77 -0.78
C ALA A 130 14.51 14.80 -0.40
N ILE A 131 14.27 15.00 0.89
CA ILE A 131 13.30 15.99 1.38
C ILE A 131 13.84 17.41 1.21
N LEU A 132 15.12 17.66 1.53
CA LEU A 132 15.76 18.96 1.31
C LEU A 132 15.74 19.36 -0.18
N ARG A 133 15.98 18.42 -1.10
CA ARG A 133 15.81 18.64 -2.55
C ARG A 133 14.37 19.00 -2.92
N LYS A 134 13.36 18.33 -2.34
CA LYS A 134 11.95 18.67 -2.56
C LYS A 134 11.59 20.08 -2.06
N ILE A 135 12.06 20.48 -0.88
CA ILE A 135 11.84 21.83 -0.34
C ILE A 135 12.46 22.88 -1.26
N SER A 136 13.71 22.66 -1.71
CA SER A 136 14.40 23.56 -2.64
C SER A 136 13.66 23.70 -3.97
N TRP A 137 13.23 22.59 -4.57
CA TRP A 137 12.44 22.58 -5.80
C TRP A 137 11.11 23.34 -5.63
N ALA A 138 10.35 23.03 -4.57
CA ALA A 138 9.07 23.69 -4.32
C ALA A 138 9.23 25.20 -4.08
N SER A 139 10.31 25.61 -3.41
CA SER A 139 10.64 27.02 -3.15
C SER A 139 11.05 27.78 -4.43
N GLN A 140 11.64 27.09 -5.42
CA GLN A 140 11.94 27.66 -6.73
C GLN A 140 10.69 27.77 -7.60
N GLN A 141 9.86 26.71 -7.64
CA GLN A 141 8.58 26.73 -8.36
C GLN A 141 7.66 27.86 -7.86
N LEU A 142 7.57 28.06 -6.54
CA LEU A 142 6.76 29.12 -5.93
C LEU A 142 7.10 30.54 -6.44
N GLN A 143 8.33 30.77 -6.92
CA GLN A 143 8.77 32.07 -7.46
C GLN A 143 8.37 32.27 -8.93
N HIS A 144 8.06 31.19 -9.65
CA HIS A 144 7.71 31.19 -11.07
C HIS A 144 6.23 30.91 -11.33
N ASP A 145 5.55 30.20 -10.42
CA ASP A 145 4.14 29.86 -10.53
C ASP A 145 3.23 31.06 -10.20
N ALA A 146 2.46 31.52 -11.19
CA ALA A 146 1.45 32.57 -11.04
C ALA A 146 0.08 32.07 -10.55
N SER A 147 -0.08 30.75 -10.38
CA SER A 147 -1.31 30.10 -9.95
C SER A 147 -1.39 30.03 -8.43
N ILE A 148 -2.37 30.70 -7.83
CA ILE A 148 -2.60 30.71 -6.38
C ILE A 148 -2.82 29.29 -5.84
N GLU A 149 -3.58 28.45 -6.58
CA GLU A 149 -3.82 27.05 -6.20
C GLU A 149 -2.49 26.27 -6.16
N THR A 150 -1.66 26.40 -7.20
CA THR A 150 -0.33 25.75 -7.24
C THR A 150 0.53 26.24 -6.07
N SER A 151 0.51 27.54 -5.74
CA SER A 151 1.22 28.08 -4.58
C SER A 151 0.74 27.48 -3.26
N ILE A 152 -0.56 27.25 -3.08
CA ILE A 152 -1.12 26.60 -1.88
C ILE A 152 -0.63 25.14 -1.77
N GLN A 153 -0.62 24.41 -2.89
CA GLN A 153 -0.14 23.01 -2.93
C GLN A 153 1.36 22.94 -2.62
N LEU A 154 2.17 23.84 -3.19
CA LEU A 154 3.61 23.91 -2.92
C LEU A 154 3.92 24.31 -1.47
N CYS A 155 3.21 25.28 -0.90
CA CYS A 155 3.34 25.65 0.52
C CYS A 155 2.96 24.49 1.46
N SER A 156 1.92 23.72 1.11
CA SER A 156 1.50 22.55 1.88
C SER A 156 2.55 21.42 1.80
N LEU A 157 3.10 21.16 0.61
CA LEU A 157 4.22 20.23 0.42
C LEU A 157 5.44 20.63 1.24
N ILE A 158 5.82 21.91 1.25
CA ILE A 158 6.95 22.40 2.07
C ILE A 158 6.70 22.12 3.54
N ARG A 159 5.49 22.38 4.07
CA ARG A 159 5.13 22.08 5.47
C ARG A 159 5.26 20.60 5.80
N SER A 160 4.69 19.72 4.97
CA SER A 160 4.80 18.26 5.18
C SER A 160 6.26 17.79 5.11
N CYS A 161 7.07 18.38 4.23
CA CYS A 161 8.50 18.12 4.16
C CYS A 161 9.27 18.60 5.42
N THR A 162 8.94 19.77 5.98
CA THR A 162 9.60 20.24 7.22
C THR A 162 9.24 19.38 8.44
N GLU A 163 8.01 18.90 8.55
CA GLU A 163 7.64 17.96 9.62
C GLU A 163 8.30 16.59 9.44
N SER A 164 8.41 16.10 8.20
CA SER A 164 9.16 14.87 7.90
C SER A 164 10.64 14.97 8.30
N LEU A 165 11.28 16.12 8.06
CA LEU A 165 12.66 16.39 8.49
C LEU A 165 12.81 16.46 10.01
N ARG A 166 11.81 16.99 10.73
CA ARG A 166 11.80 17.01 12.20
C ARG A 166 11.84 15.58 12.73
N GLY A 167 10.95 14.72 12.23
CA GLY A 167 10.91 13.29 12.60
C GLY A 167 12.21 12.55 12.28
N ILE A 168 12.85 12.81 11.13
CA ILE A 168 14.16 12.20 10.82
C ILE A 168 15.23 12.65 11.82
N LYS A 169 15.27 13.94 12.20
CA LYS A 169 16.24 14.47 13.16
C LYS A 169 16.04 13.96 14.59
N GLU A 170 14.82 13.60 14.97
CA GLU A 170 14.54 12.94 16.25
C GLU A 170 14.99 11.47 16.28
N LEU A 171 15.21 10.85 15.11
CA LEU A 171 15.71 9.47 14.97
C LEU A 171 17.25 9.38 14.83
N LEU A 172 17.93 10.50 14.64
CA LEU A 172 19.40 10.59 14.65
C LEU A 172 19.88 10.93 16.09
N PRO A 173 20.69 10.07 16.73
CA PRO A 173 21.19 10.26 18.10
C PRO A 173 22.36 11.25 18.22
#